data_AF-A0A963ZFC0-F1
#
_entry.id   AF-A0A963ZFC0-F1
#
_cell.length_a   1.000
_cell.length_b   1.000
_cell.length_c   1.000
_cell.angle_alpha   90.00
_cell.angle_beta   90.00
_cell.angle_gamma   90.00
#
_symmetry.space_group_name_H-M   'P 1'
#
loop_
_entity.id
_entity.type
_entity.pdbx_description
1 polymer ?
#
loop_
_entity_poly.entity_id
_entity_poly.type
_entity_poly.pdbx_seq_one_letter_code
_entity_poly.pdbx_strand_id
1 'polypeptide(L)'
;MFFVPGEMVGLWFDFIPSEKPYFYGDGYPILPTLKGHEYVDYNKELYPLIRPKYAERGLHGSVNVATFVREYANFGYPGLILSSLFLAVFLYFLEKLFADSLTILISMNLIYLLLLSSSNLFTILFSGGWLVLISLYFIFKSTLLKSVQSK
;
A
#
# COMPACT_ATOMS: atom_id res chain seq x y z
N MET A 1 -11.07 -14.14 -11.64
CA MET A 1 -10.15 -12.98 -11.64
C MET A 1 -10.10 -12.33 -10.25
N PHE A 2 -9.78 -13.09 -9.19
CA PHE A 2 -9.54 -12.59 -7.83
C PHE A 2 -8.30 -13.20 -7.18
N PHE A 3 -7.65 -14.15 -7.87
CA PHE A 3 -6.46 -14.86 -7.38
C PHE A 3 -5.18 -14.02 -7.50
N VAL A 4 -5.15 -12.98 -8.34
CA VAL A 4 -3.91 -12.26 -8.65
C VAL A 4 -3.30 -11.56 -7.42
N PRO A 5 -4.01 -10.74 -6.62
CA PRO A 5 -3.36 -10.02 -5.52
C PRO A 5 -2.85 -10.96 -4.42
N GLY A 6 -3.66 -11.95 -4.02
CA GLY A 6 -3.27 -12.92 -3.00
C GLY A 6 -2.13 -13.85 -3.45
N GLU A 7 -2.15 -14.27 -4.72
CA GLU A 7 -1.06 -15.03 -5.34
C GLU A 7 0.25 -14.22 -5.35
N MET A 8 0.19 -12.93 -5.71
CA MET A 8 1.38 -12.06 -5.69
C MET A 8 1.95 -11.90 -4.28
N VAL A 9 1.10 -11.79 -3.26
CA VAL A 9 1.54 -11.78 -1.85
C VAL A 9 2.28 -13.08 -1.52
N GLY A 10 1.71 -14.24 -1.85
CA GLY A 10 2.33 -15.55 -1.62
C GLY A 10 3.69 -15.66 -2.30
N LEU A 11 3.77 -15.30 -3.59
CA LEU A 11 5.02 -15.33 -4.35
C LEU A 11 6.13 -14.46 -3.73
N TRP A 12 5.80 -13.29 -3.18
CA TRP A 12 6.80 -12.48 -2.48
C TRP A 12 7.33 -13.17 -1.22
N PHE A 13 6.47 -13.82 -0.44
CA PHE A 13 6.89 -14.61 0.73
C PHE A 13 7.68 -15.87 0.34
N ASP A 14 7.38 -16.47 -0.81
CA ASP A 14 8.10 -17.65 -1.29
C ASP A 14 9.52 -17.30 -1.74
N PHE A 15 9.69 -16.16 -2.42
CA PHE A 15 10.99 -15.70 -2.94
C PHE A 15 11.84 -14.95 -1.91
N ILE A 16 11.25 -14.40 -0.83
CA ILE A 16 11.95 -13.64 0.20
C ILE A 16 11.89 -14.39 1.53
N PRO A 17 13.01 -14.73 2.18
CA PRO A 17 14.38 -14.37 1.81
C PRO A 17 15.12 -15.42 0.94
N SER A 18 14.43 -16.46 0.47
CA SER A 18 15.03 -17.67 -0.12
C SER A 18 15.86 -17.40 -1.39
N GLU A 19 15.32 -16.64 -2.33
CA GLU A 19 15.96 -16.27 -3.59
C GLU A 19 16.45 -14.81 -3.59
N LYS A 20 15.79 -13.95 -2.82
CA LYS A 20 16.16 -12.53 -2.69
C LYS A 20 16.24 -12.15 -1.21
N PRO A 21 17.39 -11.64 -0.73
CA PRO A 21 17.57 -11.27 0.68
C PRO A 21 16.76 -10.02 1.04
N TYR A 22 16.45 -9.83 2.31
CA TYR A 22 15.82 -8.59 2.77
C TYR A 22 16.67 -7.37 2.38
N PHE A 23 16.02 -6.24 2.08
CA PHE A 23 16.72 -5.01 1.69
C PHE A 23 17.22 -4.17 2.87
N TYR A 24 16.84 -4.52 4.10
CA TYR A 24 17.25 -3.81 5.32
C TYR A 24 16.98 -2.29 5.26
N GLY A 25 15.99 -1.84 4.48
CA GLY A 25 15.64 -0.44 4.29
C GLY A 25 16.02 0.16 2.94
N ASP A 26 16.81 -0.53 2.12
CA ASP A 26 17.23 0.00 0.81
C ASP A 26 16.07 0.04 -0.22
N GLY A 27 14.91 -0.51 0.13
CA GLY A 27 13.64 -0.39 -0.59
C GLY A 27 12.86 0.90 -0.35
N TYR A 28 13.39 1.85 0.45
CA TYR A 28 12.85 3.20 0.63
C TYR A 28 13.81 4.20 0.01
N PRO A 29 13.41 5.13 -0.88
CA PRO A 29 14.35 6.02 -1.57
C PRO A 29 15.30 6.83 -0.65
N ILE A 30 14.86 7.14 0.57
CA ILE A 30 15.59 8.00 1.50
C ILE A 30 16.66 7.24 2.30
N LEU A 31 16.37 6.02 2.76
CA LEU A 31 17.25 5.26 3.64
C LEU A 31 18.61 4.83 3.01
N PRO A 32 18.69 4.31 1.77
CA PRO A 32 19.95 3.90 1.16
C PRO A 32 20.82 5.14 0.87
N THR A 33 20.23 6.27 0.51
CA THR A 33 20.95 7.55 0.37
C THR A 33 21.68 7.94 1.67
N LEU A 34 21.06 7.72 2.83
CA LEU A 34 21.68 7.99 4.14
C LEU A 34 22.77 6.97 4.52
N LYS A 35 22.70 5.77 3.97
CA LYS A 35 23.67 4.68 4.21
C LYS A 35 24.81 4.64 3.18
N GLY A 36 24.72 5.43 2.11
CA GLY A 36 25.63 5.33 0.96
C GLY A 36 25.37 4.13 0.06
N HIS A 37 24.16 3.57 0.09
CA HIS A 37 23.72 2.46 -0.76
C HIS A 37 22.86 2.99 -1.93
N GLU A 38 22.66 2.16 -2.96
CA GLU A 38 21.70 2.45 -4.03
C GLU A 38 20.28 2.03 -3.65
N TYR A 39 19.29 2.78 -4.13
CA TYR A 39 17.88 2.44 -3.96
C TYR A 39 17.50 1.25 -4.85
N VAL A 40 16.82 0.26 -4.27
CA VAL A 40 16.37 -0.94 -4.99
C VAL A 40 14.85 -1.08 -4.91
N ASP A 41 14.20 -1.26 -6.06
CA ASP A 41 12.74 -1.44 -6.12
C ASP A 41 12.36 -2.91 -6.27
N TYR A 42 11.90 -3.52 -5.17
CA TYR A 42 11.45 -4.91 -5.13
C TYR A 42 10.35 -5.23 -6.15
N ASN A 43 9.51 -4.24 -6.49
CA ASN A 43 8.46 -4.46 -7.48
C ASN A 43 9.04 -4.73 -8.88
N LYS A 44 10.24 -4.22 -9.17
CA LYS A 44 10.94 -4.45 -10.44
C LYS A 44 11.83 -5.68 -10.38
N GLU A 45 12.52 -5.88 -9.25
CA GLU A 45 13.41 -7.04 -9.03
C GLU A 45 12.67 -8.38 -9.07
N LEU A 46 11.45 -8.43 -8.54
CA LEU A 46 10.65 -9.67 -8.53
C LEU A 46 9.89 -9.91 -9.84
N TYR A 47 9.72 -8.88 -10.69
CA TYR A 47 9.04 -9.04 -11.97
C TYR A 47 9.65 -10.14 -12.86
N PRO A 48 10.98 -10.20 -13.11
CA PRO A 48 11.58 -11.26 -13.92
C PRO A 48 11.47 -12.65 -13.27
N LEU A 49 11.47 -12.74 -11.94
CA LEU A 49 11.30 -14.01 -11.22
C LEU A 49 9.86 -14.53 -11.32
N ILE A 50 8.87 -13.64 -11.19
CA ILE A 50 7.44 -14.00 -11.23
C ILE A 50 6.92 -14.15 -12.67
N ARG A 51 7.53 -13.45 -13.65
CA ARG A 51 7.11 -13.38 -15.05
C ARG A 51 8.28 -13.57 -16.03
N PRO A 52 9.03 -14.69 -15.94
CA PRO A 52 10.27 -14.89 -16.70
C PRO A 52 10.05 -14.83 -18.22
N LYS A 53 8.99 -15.48 -18.73
CA LYS A 53 8.63 -15.47 -20.16
C LYS A 53 8.38 -14.07 -20.73
N TYR A 54 7.94 -13.12 -19.90
CA TYR A 54 7.72 -11.74 -20.34
C TYR A 54 9.03 -10.93 -20.28
N ALA A 55 9.82 -11.13 -19.22
CA ALA A 55 11.13 -10.51 -19.07
C ALA A 55 12.11 -10.94 -20.18
N GLU A 56 12.13 -12.22 -20.57
CA GLU A 56 12.92 -12.75 -21.69
C GLU A 56 12.58 -12.09 -23.03
N ARG A 57 11.34 -11.58 -23.18
CA ARG A 57 10.89 -10.84 -24.37
C ARG A 57 11.23 -9.34 -24.30
N GLY A 58 12.00 -8.92 -23.30
CA GLY A 58 12.37 -7.51 -23.08
C GLY A 58 11.26 -6.67 -22.45
N LEU A 59 10.20 -7.28 -21.90
CA LEU A 59 9.16 -6.53 -21.20
C LEU A 59 9.61 -6.20 -19.78
N HIS A 60 9.58 -4.92 -19.45
CA HIS A 60 9.83 -4.42 -18.11
C HIS A 60 8.50 -4.08 -17.44
N GLY A 61 8.26 -4.61 -16.24
CA GLY A 61 7.05 -4.36 -15.48
C GLY A 61 7.33 -4.21 -13.99
N SER A 62 6.26 -3.96 -13.23
CA SER A 62 6.28 -3.93 -11.77
C SER A 62 5.21 -4.86 -11.21
N VAL A 63 5.53 -5.52 -10.10
CA VAL A 63 4.60 -6.36 -9.37
C VAL A 63 4.10 -5.64 -8.13
N ASN A 64 2.95 -4.96 -8.23
CA ASN A 64 2.40 -4.24 -7.08
C ASN A 64 1.96 -5.21 -5.98
N VAL A 65 2.16 -4.79 -4.73
CA VAL A 65 1.75 -5.55 -3.56
C VAL A 65 1.33 -4.61 -2.42
N ALA A 66 0.56 -5.15 -1.49
CA ALA A 66 0.15 -4.46 -0.27
C ALA A 66 1.34 -3.98 0.58
N THR A 67 1.13 -2.92 1.36
CA THR A 67 2.16 -2.30 2.20
C THR A 67 2.94 -3.30 3.04
N PHE A 68 2.24 -4.19 3.75
CA PHE A 68 2.87 -5.11 4.70
C PHE A 68 3.87 -6.07 4.05
N VAL A 69 3.70 -6.39 2.76
CA VAL A 69 4.64 -7.24 2.03
C VAL A 69 5.91 -6.49 1.66
N ARG A 70 5.82 -5.20 1.28
CA ARG A 70 7.01 -4.36 1.09
C ARG A 70 7.81 -4.19 2.39
N GLU A 71 7.10 -4.07 3.50
CA GLU A 71 7.71 -3.92 4.83
C GLU A 71 8.38 -5.23 5.26
N TYR A 72 7.74 -6.37 4.99
CA TYR A 72 8.37 -7.69 5.14
C TYR A 72 9.61 -7.83 4.27
N ALA A 73 9.56 -7.40 3.00
CA ALA A 73 10.70 -7.46 2.09
C ALA A 73 11.89 -6.60 2.56
N ASN A 74 11.65 -5.54 3.33
CA ASN A 74 12.72 -4.69 3.87
C ASN A 74 13.21 -5.16 5.23
N PHE A 75 12.34 -5.58 6.14
CA PHE A 75 12.67 -5.76 7.56
C PHE A 75 12.25 -7.12 8.13
N GLY A 76 11.76 -8.05 7.31
CA GLY A 76 11.25 -9.35 7.72
C GLY A 76 9.98 -9.25 8.58
N TYR A 77 9.78 -10.22 9.47
CA TYR A 77 8.62 -10.26 10.37
C TYR A 77 8.43 -8.99 11.22
N PRO A 78 9.48 -8.34 11.76
CA PRO A 78 9.34 -7.04 12.41
C PRO A 78 8.67 -5.98 11.52
N GLY A 79 9.03 -5.91 10.23
CA GLY A 79 8.42 -5.01 9.26
C GLY A 79 6.92 -5.28 9.11
N LEU A 80 6.52 -6.54 9.05
CA LEU A 80 5.11 -6.93 8.97
C LEU A 80 4.32 -6.43 10.20
N ILE A 81 4.87 -6.63 11.40
CA ILE A 81 4.23 -6.18 12.65
C ILE A 81 4.10 -4.66 12.68
N LEU A 82 5.20 -3.94 12.41
CA LEU A 82 5.21 -2.48 12.42
C LEU A 82 4.25 -1.89 11.39
N SER A 83 4.19 -2.48 10.19
CA SER A 83 3.28 -2.04 9.13
C SER A 83 1.82 -2.25 9.49
N SER A 84 1.50 -3.35 10.17
CA SER A 84 0.15 -3.66 10.62
C SER A 84 -0.29 -2.70 11.73
N LEU A 85 0.61 -2.40 12.67
CA LEU A 85 0.36 -1.40 13.72
C LEU A 85 0.16 -0.02 13.13
N PHE A 86 1.01 0.39 12.19
CA PHE A 86 0.87 1.67 11.50
C PHE A 86 -0.46 1.78 10.74
N LEU A 87 -0.83 0.71 10.02
CA LEU A 87 -2.12 0.66 9.32
C LEU A 87 -3.29 0.73 10.31
N ALA A 88 -3.24 0.03 11.44
CA ALA A 88 -4.27 0.09 12.46
C ALA A 88 -4.44 1.51 13.03
N VAL A 89 -3.33 2.19 13.33
CA VAL A 89 -3.34 3.59 13.78
C VAL A 89 -3.95 4.50 12.71
N PHE A 90 -3.60 4.29 11.44
CA PHE A 90 -4.16 5.07 10.34
C PHE A 90 -5.67 4.84 10.16
N LEU A 91 -6.14 3.59 10.24
CA LEU A 91 -7.57 3.27 10.17
C LEU A 91 -8.35 3.87 11.35
N TYR A 92 -7.78 3.83 12.55
CA TYR A 92 -8.35 4.49 13.72
C TYR A 92 -8.45 6.02 13.52
N PHE A 93 -7.41 6.64 12.95
CA PHE A 93 -7.44 8.06 12.60
C PHE A 93 -8.57 8.36 11.61
N LEU A 94 -8.75 7.54 10.57
CA LEU A 94 -9.85 7.70 9.61
C LEU A 94 -11.22 7.55 10.28
N GLU A 95 -11.39 6.56 11.16
CA GLU A 95 -12.63 6.38 11.92
C GLU A 95 -12.97 7.64 12.71
N LYS A 96 -11.99 8.22 13.42
CA LYS A 96 -12.20 9.48 14.16
C LYS A 96 -12.49 10.66 13.26
N LEU A 97 -11.88 10.73 12.09
CA LEU A 97 -12.09 11.83 11.15
C LEU A 97 -13.51 11.85 10.57
N PHE A 98 -14.09 10.67 10.31
CA PHE A 98 -15.42 10.49 9.72
C PHE A 98 -16.50 10.07 10.73
N ALA A 99 -16.25 10.22 12.04
CA ALA A 99 -17.12 9.72 13.11
C ALA A 99 -18.56 10.27 13.08
N ASP A 100 -18.78 11.42 12.45
CA ASP A 100 -20.09 12.07 12.38
C ASP A 100 -21.12 11.33 11.49
N SER A 101 -20.67 10.47 10.57
CA SER A 101 -21.58 9.70 9.71
C SER A 101 -20.93 8.44 9.17
N LEU A 102 -21.46 7.28 9.58
CA LEU A 102 -21.04 5.97 9.06
C LEU A 102 -21.22 5.87 7.54
N THR A 103 -22.29 6.46 7.00
CA THR A 103 -22.56 6.47 5.55
C THR A 103 -21.46 7.20 4.80
N ILE A 104 -21.02 8.36 5.29
CA ILE A 104 -19.94 9.12 4.66
C ILE A 104 -18.61 8.36 4.82
N LEU A 105 -18.33 7.84 6.02
CA LEU A 105 -17.13 7.03 6.30
C LEU A 105 -16.98 5.91 5.27
N ILE A 106 -18.01 5.09 5.11
CA ILE A 106 -17.98 3.95 4.17
C ILE A 106 -17.89 4.46 2.73
N SER A 107 -18.78 5.36 2.31
CA SER A 107 -18.87 5.78 0.90
C SER A 107 -17.58 6.43 0.39
N MET A 108 -16.92 7.21 1.25
CA MET A 108 -15.71 7.96 0.89
C MET A 108 -14.44 7.09 0.95
N ASN A 109 -14.40 6.08 1.82
CA ASN A 109 -13.18 5.31 2.07
C ASN A 109 -13.19 3.91 1.46
N LEU A 110 -14.35 3.34 1.11
CA LEU A 110 -14.47 1.93 0.71
C LEU A 110 -13.54 1.55 -0.45
N ILE A 111 -13.50 2.37 -1.51
CA ILE A 111 -12.65 2.06 -2.67
C ILE A 111 -11.16 2.00 -2.29
N TYR A 112 -10.71 2.93 -1.44
CA TYR A 112 -9.33 2.97 -0.99
C TYR A 112 -8.99 1.82 -0.02
N LEU A 113 -9.93 1.47 0.85
CA LEU A 113 -9.80 0.31 1.73
C LEU A 113 -9.66 -0.99 0.95
N LEU A 114 -10.42 -1.15 -0.14
CA LEU A 114 -10.29 -2.31 -1.03
C LEU A 114 -8.93 -2.30 -1.75
N LEU A 115 -8.44 -1.14 -2.18
CA LEU A 115 -7.15 -1.00 -2.85
C LEU A 115 -5.95 -1.35 -1.96
N LEU A 116 -6.06 -1.21 -0.63
CA LEU A 116 -4.99 -1.60 0.31
C LEU A 116 -4.59 -3.08 0.21
N SER A 117 -5.49 -3.94 -0.30
CA SER A 117 -5.19 -5.36 -0.54
C SER A 117 -4.16 -5.61 -1.64
N SER A 118 -3.92 -4.63 -2.53
CA SER A 118 -3.11 -4.79 -3.74
C SER A 118 -2.10 -3.66 -3.97
N SER A 119 -2.15 -2.60 -3.17
CA SER A 119 -1.32 -1.41 -3.35
C SER A 119 -0.78 -0.89 -2.02
N ASN A 120 0.34 -0.20 -2.11
CA ASN A 120 0.97 0.44 -0.97
C ASN A 120 0.14 1.65 -0.47
N LEU A 121 0.05 1.80 0.84
CA LEU A 121 -0.71 2.85 1.54
C LEU A 121 -0.29 4.25 1.09
N PHE A 122 1.01 4.53 1.00
CA PHE A 122 1.51 5.83 0.56
C PHE A 122 1.19 6.10 -0.91
N THR A 123 1.26 5.08 -1.76
CA THR A 123 0.83 5.21 -3.17
C THR A 123 -0.64 5.56 -3.24
N ILE A 124 -1.51 4.90 -2.47
CA ILE A 124 -2.95 5.19 -2.44
C ILE A 124 -3.22 6.60 -1.87
N LEU A 125 -2.51 7.00 -0.81
CA LEU A 125 -2.66 8.33 -0.21
C LEU A 125 -2.30 9.45 -1.18
N PHE A 126 -1.09 9.40 -1.75
CA PHE A 126 -0.52 10.53 -2.48
C PHE A 126 -0.87 10.48 -3.98
N SER A 127 -0.77 9.32 -4.62
CA SER A 127 -1.00 9.18 -6.05
C SER A 127 -2.38 8.61 -6.39
N GLY A 128 -2.96 7.83 -5.48
CA GLY A 128 -4.31 7.28 -5.62
C GLY A 128 -5.43 8.28 -5.31
N GLY A 129 -5.09 9.46 -4.81
CA GLY A 129 -6.04 10.55 -4.56
C GLY A 129 -6.79 10.46 -3.23
N TRP A 130 -6.48 9.50 -2.35
CA TRP A 130 -7.17 9.38 -1.06
C TRP A 130 -6.95 10.61 -0.17
N LEU A 131 -5.73 11.17 -0.15
CA LEU A 131 -5.44 12.40 0.60
C LEU A 131 -6.25 13.60 0.10
N VAL A 132 -6.40 13.72 -1.22
CA VAL A 132 -7.21 14.77 -1.86
C VAL A 132 -8.66 14.62 -1.41
N LEU A 133 -9.21 13.41 -1.46
CA LEU A 133 -10.57 13.14 -1.02
C LEU A 133 -10.79 13.44 0.48
N ILE A 134 -9.83 13.07 1.34
CA ILE A 134 -9.85 13.41 2.76
C ILE A 134 -9.86 14.93 2.96
N SER A 135 -9.05 15.65 2.18
CA SER A 135 -8.97 17.12 2.24
C SER A 135 -10.26 17.78 1.78
N LEU A 136 -10.87 17.29 0.69
CA LEU A 136 -12.16 17.77 0.20
C LEU A 136 -13.28 17.50 1.21
N TYR A 137 -13.28 16.33 1.85
CA TYR A 137 -14.22 16.06 2.94
C TYR A 137 -14.10 17.10 4.06
N PHE A 138 -12.87 17.45 4.46
CA PHE A 138 -12.65 18.47 5.49
C PHE A 138 -13.21 19.84 5.09
N ILE A 139 -13.01 20.25 3.83
CA ILE A 139 -13.52 21.53 3.29
C ILE A 139 -15.05 21.55 3.22
N PHE A 140 -15.68 20.46 2.78
CA PHE A 140 -17.13 20.39 2.53
C PHE A 140 -17.93 19.70 3.64
N LYS A 141 -17.31 19.44 4.80
CA LYS A 141 -17.87 18.63 5.90
C LYS A 141 -19.27 19.09 6.31
N SER A 142 -19.44 20.39 6.55
CA SER A 142 -20.71 20.96 7.02
C SER A 142 -21.85 20.77 6.01
N THR A 143 -21.57 20.99 4.73
CA THR A 143 -22.53 20.81 3.63
C THR A 143 -22.90 19.33 3.46
N LEU A 144 -21.92 18.43 3.52
CA LEU A 144 -22.14 17.00 3.39
C LEU A 144 -22.99 16.45 4.55
N LEU A 145 -22.70 16.83 5.80
CA LEU A 145 -23.47 16.36 6.95
C LEU A 145 -24.93 16.82 6.89
N LYS A 146 -25.20 18.06 6.49
CA LYS A 146 -26.57 18.56 6.29
C LYS A 146 -27.33 17.75 5.23
N SER A 147 -26.66 17.38 4.13
CA SER A 147 -27.30 16.62 3.04
C SER A 147 -27.70 15.20 3.44
N VAL A 148 -26.97 14.58 4.37
CA VAL A 148 -27.24 13.22 4.85
C VAL A 148 -28.32 13.22 5.95
N GLN A 149 -28.37 14.26 6.78
CA GLN A 149 -29.37 14.41 7.84
C GLN A 149 -30.74 14.92 7.35
N SER A 150 -30.80 15.49 6.15
CA SER A 150 -32.03 16.01 5.54
C SER A 150 -32.89 14.93 4.88
N LYS A 151 -32.53 13.65 5.03
CA LYS A 151 -33.31 12.48 4.59
C LYS A 151 -33.79 11.72 5.81
#